data_AF-A0A2A4XAP2-F1
#
_entry.id   AF-A0A2A4XAP2-F1
#
_cell.length_a   1.000
_cell.length_b   1.000
_cell.length_c   1.000
_cell.angle_alpha   90.00
_cell.angle_beta   90.00
_cell.angle_gamma   90.00
#
_symmetry.space_group_name_H-M   'P 1'
#
loop_
_entity.id
_entity.type
_entity.pdbx_description
1 polymer ?
#
loop_
_entity_poly.entity_id
_entity_poly.type
_entity_poly.pdbx_seq_one_letter_code
_entity_poly.pdbx_strand_id
1 'polypeptide(L)'
;MQILINSLDMEFLLESFQNEDFLSVFEQAKNAGEHLAKGQYPTGKFFVAITDKDIDRVQDALSVLLTQKGIDVNGELNETGLRIDVLIDQFS
;
A
#
# COMPACT_ATOMS: atom_id res chain seq x y z
N MET A 1 -4.59 -13.37 4.34
CA MET A 1 -5.65 -12.34 4.44
C MET A 1 -5.92 -11.71 3.07
N GLN A 2 -7.03 -10.98 2.89
CA GLN A 2 -7.30 -10.20 1.69
C GLN A 2 -7.60 -8.75 2.06
N ILE A 3 -6.97 -7.82 1.35
CA ILE A 3 -7.17 -6.39 1.52
C ILE A 3 -7.53 -5.76 0.17
N LEU A 4 -8.31 -4.68 0.22
CA LEU A 4 -8.73 -3.90 -0.94
C LEU A 4 -7.96 -2.58 -0.97
N ILE A 5 -7.06 -2.44 -1.94
CA ILE A 5 -6.22 -1.24 -2.09
C ILE A 5 -6.70 -0.47 -3.31
N ASN A 6 -6.85 0.85 -3.20
CA ASN A 6 -7.21 1.67 -4.36
C ASN A 6 -6.03 1.84 -5.33
N SER A 7 -6.31 2.27 -6.56
CA SER A 7 -5.31 2.41 -7.61
C SER A 7 -4.16 3.35 -7.26
N LEU A 8 -4.48 4.50 -6.65
CA LEU A 8 -3.47 5.48 -6.27
C LEU A 8 -2.51 4.89 -5.25
N ASP A 9 -3.04 4.24 -4.22
CA ASP A 9 -2.24 3.63 -3.15
C ASP A 9 -1.45 2.43 -3.65
N MET A 10 -2.02 1.63 -4.56
CA MET A 10 -1.29 0.57 -5.24
C MET A 10 -0.07 1.14 -6.00
N GLU A 11 -0.25 2.22 -6.76
CA GLU A 11 0.86 2.87 -7.48
C GLU A 11 1.92 3.41 -6.52
N PHE A 12 1.49 4.06 -5.44
CA PHE A 12 2.40 4.58 -4.42
C PHE A 12 3.23 3.48 -3.76
N LEU A 13 2.62 2.35 -3.40
CA LEU A 13 3.32 1.19 -2.83
C LEU A 13 4.32 0.61 -3.84
N LEU A 14 3.93 0.46 -5.10
CA LEU A 14 4.79 -0.07 -6.16
C LEU A 14 6.00 0.83 -6.45
N GLU A 15 5.81 2.15 -6.40
CA GLU A 15 6.89 3.13 -6.61
C GLU A 15 7.80 3.26 -5.39
N SER A 16 7.25 3.14 -4.18
CA SER A 16 8.00 3.35 -2.94
C SER A 16 8.88 2.16 -2.55
N PHE A 17 8.49 0.94 -2.95
CA PHE A 17 9.09 -0.31 -2.45
C PHE A 17 9.70 -1.19 -3.56
N GLN A 18 10.25 -0.57 -4.62
CA GLN A 18 10.80 -1.28 -5.79
C GLN A 18 11.83 -2.39 -5.49
N ASN A 19 12.46 -2.38 -4.31
CA ASN A 19 13.48 -3.34 -3.92
C ASN A 19 13.03 -4.33 -2.83
N GLU A 20 11.74 -4.35 -2.47
CA GLU A 20 11.22 -5.19 -1.39
C GLU A 20 10.64 -6.50 -1.92
N ASP A 21 10.91 -7.61 -1.23
CA ASP A 21 10.47 -8.95 -1.64
C ASP A 21 8.93 -9.06 -1.72
N PHE A 22 8.21 -8.34 -0.86
CA PHE A 22 6.75 -8.35 -0.80
C PHE A 22 6.10 -7.63 -1.99
N LEU A 23 6.86 -6.86 -2.78
CA LEU A 23 6.37 -6.10 -3.94
C LEU A 23 5.68 -7.02 -4.96
N SER A 24 6.22 -8.22 -5.12
CA SER A 24 5.68 -9.24 -6.04
C SER A 24 4.20 -9.57 -5.77
N VAL A 25 3.74 -9.47 -4.53
CA VAL A 25 2.34 -9.69 -4.15
C VAL A 25 1.44 -8.58 -4.72
N PHE A 26 1.91 -7.33 -4.67
CA PHE A 26 1.20 -6.17 -5.19
C PHE A 26 1.19 -6.13 -6.73
N GLU A 27 2.32 -6.50 -7.36
CA GLU A 27 2.39 -6.63 -8.82
C GLU A 27 1.46 -7.71 -9.36
N GLN A 28 1.41 -8.87 -8.68
CA GLN A 28 0.47 -9.94 -9.03
C GLN A 28 -0.98 -9.49 -8.90
N ALA A 29 -1.32 -8.76 -7.83
CA ALA A 29 -2.66 -8.21 -7.65
C ALA A 29 -3.02 -7.20 -8.75
N LYS A 30 -2.09 -6.31 -9.13
CA LYS A 30 -2.30 -5.36 -10.23
C LYS A 30 -2.51 -6.07 -11.57
N ASN A 31 -1.72 -7.12 -11.84
CA ASN A 31 -1.83 -7.92 -13.06
C ASN A 31 -3.09 -8.81 -13.12
N ALA A 32 -3.60 -9.24 -11.97
CA ALA A 32 -4.88 -9.96 -11.88
C ALA A 32 -6.08 -9.07 -12.23
N GLY A 33 -5.89 -7.75 -12.17
CA GLY A 33 -6.87 -6.74 -12.58
C GLY A 33 -7.69 -6.19 -11.42
N GLU A 34 -8.49 -5.17 -11.75
CA GLU A 34 -9.33 -4.49 -10.77
C GLU A 34 -10.46 -5.37 -10.25
N HIS A 35 -10.80 -5.17 -8.98
CA HIS A 35 -12.02 -5.68 -8.41
C HIS A 35 -13.23 -5.09 -9.14
N LEU A 36 -14.12 -5.97 -9.60
CA LEU A 36 -15.35 -5.60 -10.28
C LEU A 36 -16.55 -5.63 -9.33
N ALA A 37 -17.23 -4.49 -9.19
CA ALA A 37 -18.52 -4.44 -8.52
C ALA A 37 -19.57 -5.18 -9.36
N LYS A 38 -20.27 -6.12 -8.71
CA LYS A 38 -21.26 -7.02 -9.35
C LYS A 38 -20.68 -7.79 -10.57
N GLY A 39 -19.36 -7.98 -10.61
CA GLY A 39 -18.68 -8.66 -11.72
C GLY A 39 -18.68 -7.88 -13.04
N GLN A 40 -19.05 -6.60 -13.04
CA GLN A 40 -19.22 -5.82 -14.28
C GLN A 40 -18.48 -4.49 -14.28
N TYR A 41 -18.38 -3.80 -13.14
CA TYR A 41 -17.89 -2.43 -13.12
C TYR A 41 -16.55 -2.32 -12.38
N PRO A 42 -15.48 -1.82 -13.02
CA PRO A 42 -14.20 -1.58 -12.36
C PRO A 42 -14.38 -0.60 -11.21
N THR A 43 -13.80 -0.93 -10.06
CA THR A 43 -13.95 -0.14 -8.82
C THR A 43 -12.76 0.78 -8.55
N GLY A 44 -11.70 0.72 -9.36
CA GLY A 44 -10.43 1.38 -9.04
C GLY A 44 -9.75 0.79 -7.80
N LYS A 45 -10.11 -0.43 -7.40
CA LYS A 45 -9.54 -1.15 -6.27
C LYS A 45 -9.02 -2.51 -6.71
N PHE A 46 -8.01 -3.02 -6.02
CA PHE A 46 -7.35 -4.27 -6.30
C PHE A 46 -7.43 -5.17 -5.08
N PHE A 47 -7.70 -6.46 -5.29
CA PHE A 47 -7.63 -7.45 -4.24
C PHE A 47 -6.19 -7.95 -4.09
N VAL A 48 -5.63 -7.73 -2.91
CA VAL A 48 -4.29 -8.20 -2.58
C VAL A 48 -4.41 -9.34 -1.58
N ALA A 49 -3.98 -10.53 -1.99
CA ALA A 49 -3.86 -11.68 -1.12
C ALA A 49 -2.49 -11.63 -0.43
N ILE A 50 -2.47 -11.25 0.85
CA ILE A 50 -1.24 -11.00 1.61
C ILE A 50 -1.17 -11.91 2.83
N THR A 51 0.03 -12.32 3.22
CA THR A 51 0.26 -13.12 4.44
C THR A 51 0.55 -12.23 5.64
N ASP A 52 0.34 -12.73 6.86
CA ASP A 52 0.59 -11.95 8.09
C ASP A 52 2.06 -11.51 8.17
N LYS A 53 2.99 -12.37 7.72
CA LYS A 53 4.42 -12.03 7.64
C LYS A 53 4.71 -10.89 6.67
N ASP A 54 3.98 -10.83 5.56
CA ASP A 54 4.17 -9.76 4.57
C ASP A 54 3.54 -8.45 5.05
N ILE A 55 2.48 -8.53 5.87
CA ILE A 55 1.89 -7.36 6.53
C ILE A 55 2.88 -6.70 7.47
N ASP A 56 3.50 -7.47 8.37
CA ASP A 56 4.50 -6.94 9.31
C ASP A 56 5.62 -6.22 8.54
N ARG A 57 6.07 -6.83 7.44
CA ARG A 57 7.11 -6.25 6.56
C ARG A 57 6.65 -4.96 5.86
N VAL A 58 5.42 -4.92 5.37
CA VAL A 58 4.85 -3.72 4.73
C VAL A 58 4.70 -2.61 5.75
N GLN A 59 4.23 -2.90 6.97
CA GLN A 59 4.13 -1.93 8.05
C GLN A 59 5.49 -1.39 8.49
N ASP A 60 6.50 -2.26 8.62
CA ASP A 60 7.87 -1.86 8.92
C ASP A 60 8.42 -0.94 7.82
N ALA A 61 8.24 -1.31 6.55
CA ALA A 61 8.72 -0.52 5.42
C ALA A 61 8.01 0.84 5.32
N LEU A 62 6.70 0.89 5.57
CA LEU A 62 5.92 2.13 5.64
C LEU A 62 6.36 3.01 6.82
N SER A 63 6.62 2.42 7.99
CA SER A 63 7.10 3.15 9.17
C SER A 63 8.47 3.78 8.91
N VAL A 64 9.38 3.05 8.26
CA VAL A 64 10.66 3.59 7.80
C VAL A 64 10.43 4.74 6.81
N LEU A 65 9.56 4.55 5.82
CA LEU A 65 9.25 5.59 4.83
C LEU A 65 8.65 6.85 5.47
N LEU A 66 7.78 6.70 6.47
CA LEU A 66 7.19 7.79 7.25
C LEU A 66 8.29 8.65 7.89
N THR A 67 9.27 8.02 8.53
CA THR A 67 10.38 8.75 9.16
C THR A 67 11.30 9.43 8.15
N GLN A 68 11.46 8.88 6.95
CA GLN A 68 12.38 9.41 5.94
C GLN A 68 11.78 10.53 5.10
N LYS A 69 10.48 10.43 4.77
CA LYS A 69 9.82 11.30 3.79
C LYS A 69 8.50 11.90 4.27
N GLY A 70 7.92 11.36 5.34
CA GLY A 70 6.60 11.76 5.82
C GLY A 70 6.63 12.89 6.85
N ILE A 71 7.79 13.25 7.38
CA ILE A 71 7.96 14.30 8.38
C ILE A 71 8.55 15.56 7.72
N ASP A 72 7.95 16.72 7.98
CA ASP A 72 8.43 18.01 7.50
C ASP A 72 9.53 18.62 8.40
N VAL A 73 10.00 19.81 8.05
CA VAL A 73 11.04 20.52 8.81
C VAL A 73 10.60 20.95 10.22
N ASN A 74 9.30 20.96 10.50
CA ASN A 74 8.73 21.32 11.80
C ASN A 74 8.51 20.08 12.69
N GLY A 75 8.75 18.88 12.17
CA GLY A 75 8.48 17.63 12.88
C GLY A 75 7.02 17.18 12.77
N GLU A 76 6.24 17.76 11.85
CA GLU A 76 4.85 17.41 11.61
C GLU A 76 4.71 16.48 10.39
N LEU A 77 3.59 15.75 10.30
CA LEU A 77 3.30 14.94 9.12
C LEU A 77 2.97 15.84 7.93
N ASN A 78 3.72 15.67 6.84
CA ASN A 78 3.38 16.27 5.55
C ASN A 78 2.32 15.44 4.82
N GLU A 79 1.89 15.87 3.62
CA GLU A 79 0.87 15.16 2.82
C GLU A 79 1.23 13.69 2.54
N THR A 80 2.52 13.41 2.30
CA THR A 80 3.01 12.04 2.10
C THR A 80 2.98 11.26 3.40
N GLY A 81 3.33 11.89 4.53
CA GLY A 81 3.27 11.29 5.85
C GLY A 81 1.86 10.90 6.27
N LEU A 82 0.87 11.79 6.04
CA LEU A 82 -0.55 11.51 6.28
C LEU A 82 -1.04 10.31 5.46
N ARG A 83 -0.61 10.23 4.20
CA ARG A 83 -0.94 9.09 3.34
C ARG A 83 -0.34 7.78 3.84
N ILE A 84 0.93 7.81 4.25
CA ILE A 84 1.62 6.64 4.79
C ILE A 84 0.96 6.17 6.09
N ASP A 85 0.55 7.10 6.96
CA ASP A 85 -0.14 6.79 8.22
C ASP A 85 -1.46 6.06 7.97
N VAL A 86 -2.28 6.54 7.04
CA VAL A 86 -3.52 5.86 6.61
C VAL A 86 -3.23 4.47 6.04
N LEU A 87 -2.14 4.32 5.28
CA LEU A 87 -1.74 3.00 4.77
C LEU A 87 -1.36 2.06 5.91
N ILE A 88 -0.57 2.51 6.89
CA ILE A 88 -0.20 1.69 8.05
C ILE A 88 -1.45 1.18 8.78
N ASP A 89 -2.44 2.06 9.02
CA ASP A 89 -3.72 1.69 9.63
C ASP A 89 -4.48 0.65 8.80
N GLN A 90 -4.44 0.76 7.46
CA GLN A 90 -5.06 -0.22 6.56
C GLN A 90 -4.42 -1.61 6.62
N PHE A 91 -3.16 -1.71 7.03
CA PHE A 91 -2.44 -2.98 7.20
C PHE A 91 -2.45 -3.50 8.65
N SER A 92 -2.98 -2.74 9.62
CA SER A 92 -3.06 -3.12 11.04
C SER A 92 -4.24 -4.04 11.37
#